data_AF-A0AAV6U0S7-F1
#
_entry.id   AF-A0AAV6U0S7-F1
#
_cell.length_a   1.000
_cell.length_b   1.000
_cell.length_c   1.000
_cell.angle_alpha   90.00
_cell.angle_beta   90.00
_cell.angle_gamma   90.00
#
_symmetry.space_group_name_H-M   'P 1'
#
loop_
_entity.id
_entity.type
_entity.pdbx_description
1 polymer ?
#
loop_
_entity_poly.entity_id
_entity_poly.type
_entity_poly.pdbx_seq_one_letter_code
_entity_poly.pdbx_strand_id
1 'polypeptide(L)'
;MECLKGIEASRLVRTAASLSRGRGPPNVFLPQIYPPVEGFLYNPFRELKYQNESQFRDTYATFTSDAGSALLTTAFPKLFGAFGEKDVPLSANCAKKVARRFLRKFPQTVADELLGDLDINATTSNKDKLVQVFGEAYFKCPMVYLGEYRNDYKLDLEGRPKPKFYILEKKVNPPYNPFASWMGSVGFNTAQINFPHPDGQITVNNQTYKYTDEQKEQLRVNQKLLRSYMKLEKLPIPEFTLEEPAYSVMHLDGKISEEKTNFQSRNCEILRPYFKFHRDTYGTPFEYEPVFWFF
;
A
#
# COMPACT_ATOMS: atom_id res chain seq x y z
N MET A 1 -1.04 -34.49 0.87
CA MET A 1 -0.94 -34.17 -0.59
C MET A 1 -1.88 -35.04 -1.41
N GLU A 2 -1.86 -36.37 -1.29
CA GLU A 2 -2.73 -37.26 -2.09
C GLU A 2 -4.23 -37.00 -1.93
N CYS A 3 -4.71 -36.70 -0.71
CA CYS A 3 -6.11 -36.34 -0.46
C CYS A 3 -6.56 -35.04 -1.16
N LEU A 4 -5.63 -34.15 -1.55
CA LEU A 4 -5.94 -32.92 -2.29
C LEU A 4 -5.85 -33.11 -3.81
N LYS A 5 -5.22 -34.20 -4.29
CA LYS A 5 -5.16 -34.52 -5.72
C LYS A 5 -6.56 -34.95 -6.17
N GLY A 6 -7.02 -34.40 -7.29
CA GLY A 6 -8.35 -34.70 -7.85
C GLY A 6 -9.51 -33.91 -7.21
N ILE A 7 -9.25 -33.05 -6.22
CA ILE A 7 -10.27 -32.09 -5.76
C ILE A 7 -10.40 -30.98 -6.81
N GLU A 8 -11.64 -30.63 -7.15
CA GLU A 8 -11.90 -29.48 -8.01
C GLU A 8 -11.30 -28.19 -7.47
N ALA A 9 -10.63 -27.42 -8.32
CA ALA A 9 -10.05 -26.13 -7.97
C ALA A 9 -11.08 -25.18 -7.32
N SER A 10 -12.33 -25.19 -7.80
CA SER A 10 -13.42 -24.38 -7.25
C SER A 10 -13.69 -24.66 -5.76
N ARG A 11 -13.51 -25.92 -5.32
CA ARG A 11 -13.71 -26.35 -3.93
C ARG A 11 -12.52 -25.93 -3.08
N LEU A 12 -11.30 -26.02 -3.61
CA LEU A 12 -10.10 -25.54 -2.93
C LEU A 12 -10.15 -24.02 -2.69
N VAL A 13 -10.53 -23.23 -3.71
CA VAL A 13 -10.68 -21.76 -3.60
C VAL A 13 -11.72 -21.37 -2.56
N ARG A 14 -12.89 -22.03 -2.54
CA ARG A 14 -13.93 -21.77 -1.53
C ARG A 14 -13.47 -22.11 -0.12
N THR A 15 -12.75 -23.22 0.03
CA THR A 15 -12.18 -23.65 1.31
C THR A 15 -11.13 -22.65 1.80
N ALA A 16 -10.23 -22.22 0.92
CA ALA A 16 -9.25 -21.17 1.21
C ALA A 16 -9.90 -19.86 1.67
N ALA A 17 -10.95 -19.40 0.97
CA ALA A 17 -11.71 -18.22 1.36
C ALA A 17 -12.43 -18.40 2.71
N SER A 18 -12.73 -19.63 3.13
CA SER A 18 -13.31 -19.89 4.45
C SER A 18 -12.29 -19.77 5.59
N LEU A 19 -11.01 -20.06 5.32
CA LEU A 19 -9.91 -19.95 6.28
C LEU A 19 -9.59 -18.49 6.62
N SER A 20 -9.92 -17.54 5.74
CA SER A 20 -9.74 -16.10 6.00
C SER A 20 -10.88 -15.45 6.80
N ARG A 21 -11.94 -16.18 7.16
CA ARG A 21 -13.14 -15.60 7.79
C ARG A 21 -12.78 -14.78 9.05
N GLY A 22 -12.99 -13.47 8.95
CA GLY A 22 -12.76 -12.50 10.02
C GLY A 22 -11.34 -11.92 10.09
N ARG A 23 -10.46 -12.22 9.12
CA ARG A 23 -9.05 -11.78 9.10
C ARG A 23 -8.70 -10.86 7.91
N GLY A 24 -9.51 -9.85 7.59
CA GLY A 24 -9.16 -8.88 6.53
C GLY A 24 -8.95 -9.54 5.15
N PRO A 25 -8.24 -8.90 4.20
CA PRO A 25 -7.98 -9.46 2.87
C PRO A 25 -7.33 -10.86 2.96
N PRO A 26 -7.47 -11.72 1.92
CA PRO A 26 -7.16 -13.14 1.98
C PRO A 26 -5.64 -13.40 2.10
N ASN A 27 -5.13 -13.23 3.31
CA ASN A 27 -3.74 -13.47 3.70
C ASN A 27 -3.45 -14.96 4.01
N VAL A 28 -4.25 -15.88 3.46
CA VAL A 28 -4.16 -17.32 3.80
C VAL A 28 -2.96 -17.96 3.09
N PHE A 29 -2.59 -17.44 1.92
CA PHE A 29 -1.45 -17.90 1.13
C PHE A 29 -0.56 -16.70 0.80
N LEU A 30 0.17 -16.26 1.82
CA LEU A 30 1.26 -15.29 1.65
C LEU A 30 2.57 -16.05 1.39
N PRO A 31 3.60 -15.39 0.83
CA PRO A 31 4.95 -15.96 0.80
C PRO A 31 5.32 -16.48 2.20
N GLN A 32 5.65 -17.77 2.30
CA GLN A 32 5.95 -18.43 3.58
C GLN A 32 7.46 -18.55 3.74
N ILE A 33 7.93 -18.20 4.95
CA ILE A 33 9.34 -18.38 5.33
C ILE A 33 9.61 -19.85 5.72
N TYR A 34 8.56 -20.64 5.98
CA TYR A 34 8.69 -22.04 6.40
C TYR A 34 7.56 -22.96 5.88
N PRO A 35 7.88 -24.18 5.37
CA PRO A 35 9.23 -24.65 5.06
C PRO A 35 9.85 -23.76 3.99
N PRO A 36 11.18 -23.50 4.04
CA PRO A 36 11.83 -22.63 3.07
C PRO A 36 11.54 -23.15 1.67
N VAL A 37 10.75 -22.39 0.91
CA VAL A 37 10.55 -22.64 -0.51
C VAL A 37 11.82 -22.14 -1.20
N GLU A 38 12.36 -22.89 -2.16
CA GLU A 38 13.45 -22.39 -3.03
C GLU A 38 13.08 -20.98 -3.53
N GLY A 39 13.85 -19.97 -3.13
CA GLY A 39 13.60 -18.55 -3.45
C GLY A 39 13.10 -17.66 -2.30
N PHE A 40 12.69 -18.20 -1.15
CA PHE A 40 12.32 -17.44 0.06
C PHE A 40 12.89 -18.13 1.30
N LEU A 41 14.21 -18.06 1.45
CA LEU A 41 14.94 -18.84 2.47
C LEU A 41 14.85 -18.23 3.88
N TYR A 42 14.54 -16.94 4.01
CA TYR A 42 14.42 -16.26 5.30
C TYR A 42 13.40 -15.12 5.29
N ASN A 43 13.14 -14.54 6.46
CA ASN A 43 12.48 -13.23 6.59
C ASN A 43 13.13 -12.25 5.59
N PRO A 44 12.36 -11.63 4.67
CA PRO A 44 12.90 -10.78 3.62
C PRO A 44 13.80 -9.69 4.17
N PHE A 45 13.53 -9.18 5.38
CA PHE A 45 14.36 -8.15 6.02
C PHE A 45 15.68 -8.70 6.58
N ARG A 46 15.74 -9.99 6.93
CA ARG A 46 16.99 -10.66 7.31
C ARG A 46 17.85 -10.89 6.06
N GLU A 47 17.25 -11.29 4.94
CA GLU A 47 17.99 -11.46 3.67
C GLU A 47 18.54 -10.14 3.13
N LEU A 48 17.81 -9.02 3.23
CA LEU A 48 18.34 -7.71 2.84
C LEU A 48 19.60 -7.29 3.62
N LYS A 49 19.86 -7.88 4.80
CA LYS A 49 21.07 -7.64 5.59
C LYS A 49 22.23 -8.58 5.22
N TYR A 50 21.95 -9.75 4.66
CA TYR A 50 22.93 -10.84 4.48
C TYR A 50 23.14 -11.26 3.02
N GLN A 51 22.25 -10.89 2.10
CA GLN A 51 22.50 -11.04 0.68
C GLN A 51 23.52 -9.98 0.23
N ASN A 52 24.44 -10.40 -0.66
CA ASN A 52 25.37 -9.50 -1.32
C ASN A 52 24.61 -8.27 -1.84
N GLU A 53 24.94 -7.10 -1.27
CA GLU A 53 24.25 -5.83 -1.51
C GLU A 53 24.34 -5.35 -2.98
N SER A 54 25.07 -6.08 -3.83
CA SER A 54 25.16 -5.92 -5.29
C SER A 54 23.84 -6.13 -6.05
N GLN A 55 22.79 -6.63 -5.41
CA GLN A 55 21.48 -6.82 -6.04
C GLN A 55 20.51 -5.66 -5.84
N PHE A 56 20.81 -4.71 -4.96
CA PHE A 56 19.88 -3.61 -4.74
C PHE A 56 19.95 -2.62 -5.92
N ARG A 57 18.84 -2.55 -6.65
CA ARG A 57 18.63 -1.56 -7.72
C ARG A 57 17.86 -0.36 -7.19
N ASP A 58 18.00 0.79 -7.84
CA ASP A 58 17.12 1.93 -7.64
C ASP A 58 15.66 1.45 -7.56
N THR A 59 14.89 2.01 -6.64
CA THR A 59 13.51 1.56 -6.38
C THR A 59 12.56 2.72 -6.49
N TYR A 60 11.56 2.51 -7.33
CA TYR A 60 10.45 3.41 -7.52
C TYR A 60 9.18 2.79 -6.92
N ALA A 61 8.85 3.23 -5.71
CA ALA A 61 7.69 2.78 -4.96
C ALA A 61 6.51 3.72 -5.21
N THR A 62 5.32 3.15 -5.43
CA THR A 62 4.10 3.94 -5.67
C THR A 62 2.91 3.42 -4.89
N PHE A 63 2.10 4.30 -4.34
CA PHE A 63 0.83 3.96 -3.71
C PHE A 63 -0.24 4.98 -4.13
N THR A 64 -1.52 4.68 -3.87
CA THR A 64 -2.60 5.64 -4.14
C THR A 64 -3.05 6.37 -2.88
N SER A 65 -3.52 7.61 -3.05
CA SER A 65 -3.95 8.47 -1.93
C SER A 65 -5.02 7.82 -1.05
N ASP A 66 -5.92 7.04 -1.65
CA ASP A 66 -7.08 6.46 -0.97
C ASP A 66 -7.00 4.93 -0.90
N ALA A 67 -5.79 4.34 -0.89
CA ALA A 67 -5.60 2.90 -0.86
C ALA A 67 -6.32 2.20 0.32
N GLY A 68 -6.55 2.92 1.43
CA GLY A 68 -7.30 2.41 2.58
C GLY A 68 -8.79 2.18 2.33
N SER A 69 -9.40 2.81 1.32
CA SER A 69 -10.83 2.63 1.01
C SER A 69 -11.13 1.22 0.51
N ALA A 70 -10.26 0.64 -0.33
CA ALA A 70 -10.36 -0.76 -0.75
C ALA A 70 -10.19 -1.75 0.41
N LEU A 71 -9.31 -1.43 1.38
CA LEU A 71 -9.15 -2.25 2.57
C LEU A 71 -10.43 -2.25 3.42
N LEU A 72 -11.11 -1.11 3.54
CA LEU A 72 -12.39 -1.00 4.24
C LEU A 72 -13.49 -1.83 3.58
N THR A 73 -13.70 -1.70 2.26
CA THR A 73 -14.73 -2.46 1.55
C THR A 73 -14.45 -3.96 1.56
N THR A 74 -13.18 -4.36 1.48
CA THR A 74 -12.78 -5.77 1.56
C THR A 74 -12.95 -6.36 2.96
N ALA A 75 -12.61 -5.61 4.00
CA ALA A 75 -12.70 -6.09 5.38
C ALA A 75 -14.13 -6.02 5.95
N PHE A 76 -14.94 -5.07 5.47
CA PHE A 76 -16.30 -4.83 5.95
C PHE A 76 -17.31 -4.71 4.79
N PRO A 77 -17.42 -5.71 3.90
CA PRO A 77 -18.28 -5.63 2.70
C PRO A 77 -19.77 -5.55 3.04
N LYS A 78 -20.18 -6.05 4.22
CA LYS A 78 -21.55 -5.87 4.70
C LYS A 78 -21.90 -4.42 4.98
N LEU A 79 -20.93 -3.64 5.46
CA LEU A 79 -21.10 -2.23 5.83
C LEU A 79 -20.95 -1.32 4.62
N PHE A 80 -19.87 -1.47 3.84
CA PHE A 80 -19.55 -0.54 2.75
C PHE A 80 -19.93 -1.04 1.35
N GLY A 81 -20.31 -2.32 1.21
CA GLY A 81 -20.43 -2.94 -0.10
C GLY A 81 -19.08 -3.41 -0.65
N ALA A 82 -19.09 -4.19 -1.72
CA ALA A 82 -17.86 -4.73 -2.31
C ALA A 82 -17.06 -3.67 -3.08
N PHE A 83 -17.77 -2.75 -3.73
CA PHE A 83 -17.23 -1.64 -4.53
C PHE A 83 -17.53 -0.28 -3.89
N GLY A 84 -17.86 -0.26 -2.60
CA GLY A 84 -18.20 0.96 -1.88
C GLY A 84 -19.62 1.45 -2.14
N GLU A 85 -20.47 0.66 -2.79
CA GLU A 85 -21.82 1.06 -3.20
C GLU A 85 -22.74 1.42 -2.01
N LYS A 86 -22.36 1.03 -0.79
CA LYS A 86 -23.03 1.47 0.44
C LYS A 86 -22.24 2.62 1.05
N ASP A 87 -22.60 3.84 0.68
CA ASP A 87 -22.05 5.06 1.25
C ASP A 87 -22.64 5.34 2.64
N VAL A 88 -22.25 4.53 3.63
CA VAL A 88 -22.83 4.57 4.98
C VAL A 88 -22.19 5.71 5.79
N PRO A 89 -23.00 6.67 6.32
CA PRO A 89 -22.53 7.65 7.28
C PRO A 89 -21.98 6.97 8.52
N LEU A 90 -20.77 7.36 8.94
CA LEU A 90 -20.04 6.64 9.95
C LEU A 90 -19.85 7.47 11.22
N SER A 91 -20.63 7.16 12.26
CA SER A 91 -20.50 7.82 13.56
C SER A 91 -19.15 7.51 14.21
N ALA A 92 -18.68 8.38 15.11
CA ALA A 92 -17.41 8.21 15.83
C ALA A 92 -17.31 6.84 16.53
N ASN A 93 -18.40 6.38 17.15
CA ASN A 93 -18.46 5.06 17.81
C ASN A 93 -18.33 3.90 16.80
N CYS A 94 -18.94 4.03 15.62
CA CYS A 94 -18.79 3.05 14.56
C CYS A 94 -17.34 3.02 14.04
N ALA A 95 -16.72 4.20 13.85
CA ALA A 95 -15.33 4.31 13.41
C ALA A 95 -14.36 3.62 14.34
N LYS A 96 -14.47 3.88 15.65
CA LYS A 96 -13.62 3.23 16.65
C LYS A 96 -13.78 1.70 16.63
N LYS A 97 -15.02 1.19 16.49
CA LYS A 97 -15.26 -0.26 16.37
C LYS A 97 -14.65 -0.86 15.11
N VAL A 98 -14.78 -0.18 13.97
CA VAL A 98 -14.19 -0.60 12.69
C VAL A 98 -12.67 -0.61 12.79
N ALA A 99 -12.05 0.47 13.27
CA ALA A 99 -10.60 0.57 13.43
C ALA A 99 -10.05 -0.49 14.37
N ARG A 100 -10.60 -0.63 15.58
CA ARG A 100 -10.15 -1.64 16.57
C ARG A 100 -10.26 -3.06 16.03
N ARG A 101 -11.32 -3.37 15.26
CA ARG A 101 -11.47 -4.69 14.65
C ARG A 101 -10.44 -4.94 13.54
N PHE A 102 -10.13 -3.93 12.75
CA PHE A 102 -9.17 -4.05 11.66
C PHE A 102 -7.72 -4.10 12.18
N LEU A 103 -7.41 -3.23 13.14
CA LEU A 103 -6.11 -3.10 13.81
C LEU A 103 -5.98 -4.04 15.02
N ARG A 104 -6.78 -5.11 15.10
CA ARG A 104 -6.79 -6.06 16.23
C ARG A 104 -5.46 -6.74 16.54
N LYS A 105 -4.48 -6.64 15.64
CA LYS A 105 -3.10 -7.13 15.84
C LYS A 105 -2.25 -6.18 16.68
N PHE A 106 -2.66 -4.92 16.78
CA PHE A 106 -2.04 -3.91 17.60
C PHE A 106 -2.81 -3.80 18.93
N PRO A 107 -2.18 -3.32 20.01
CA PRO A 107 -2.89 -2.94 21.23
C PRO A 107 -4.05 -1.98 20.92
N GLN A 108 -5.15 -2.07 21.67
CA GLN A 108 -6.34 -1.24 21.42
C GLN A 108 -6.05 0.27 21.46
N THR A 109 -5.08 0.68 22.28
CA THR A 109 -4.60 2.06 22.40
C THR A 109 -4.09 2.61 21.07
N VAL A 110 -3.44 1.79 20.24
CA VAL A 110 -2.93 2.19 18.92
C VAL A 110 -4.07 2.63 18.00
N ALA A 111 -5.17 1.89 17.97
CA ALA A 111 -6.33 2.25 17.15
C ALA A 111 -6.96 3.57 17.62
N ASP A 112 -6.97 3.82 18.92
CA ASP A 112 -7.51 5.05 19.49
C ASP A 112 -6.58 6.24 19.22
N GLU A 113 -5.26 6.07 19.33
CA GLU A 113 -4.27 7.11 19.04
C GLU A 113 -4.25 7.51 17.55
N LEU A 114 -4.36 6.54 16.64
CA LEU A 114 -4.39 6.79 15.18
C LEU A 114 -5.65 7.54 14.73
N LEU A 115 -6.78 7.23 15.35
CA LEU A 115 -8.04 7.92 15.08
C LEU A 115 -8.07 9.32 15.70
N GLY A 116 -7.47 9.48 16.88
CA GLY A 116 -7.56 10.71 17.66
C GLY A 116 -9.00 11.03 18.07
N ASP A 117 -9.28 12.33 18.21
CA ASP A 117 -10.62 12.83 18.50
C ASP A 117 -11.45 12.86 17.22
N LEU A 118 -12.41 11.93 17.14
CA LEU A 118 -13.40 11.88 16.08
C LEU A 118 -14.57 12.79 16.41
N ASP A 119 -15.04 13.53 15.41
CA ASP A 119 -16.23 14.37 15.54
C ASP A 119 -17.48 13.50 15.58
N ILE A 120 -18.30 13.69 16.63
CA ILE A 120 -19.53 12.92 16.85
C ILE A 120 -20.54 13.15 15.72
N ASN A 121 -20.50 14.33 15.08
CA ASN A 121 -21.45 14.78 14.07
C ASN A 121 -20.90 14.70 12.63
N ALA A 122 -19.57 14.73 12.42
CA ALA A 122 -18.99 14.70 11.07
C ALA A 122 -18.78 13.28 10.54
N THR A 123 -19.88 12.62 10.16
CA THR A 123 -19.88 11.23 9.67
C THR A 123 -19.00 10.98 8.44
N THR A 124 -18.89 11.96 7.53
CA THR A 124 -18.03 11.88 6.34
C THR A 124 -16.56 12.00 6.73
N SER A 125 -16.21 13.00 7.54
CA SER A 125 -14.85 13.20 8.05
C SER A 125 -14.32 11.98 8.80
N ASN A 126 -15.17 11.32 9.60
CA ASN A 126 -14.79 10.08 10.29
C ASN A 126 -14.48 8.91 9.34
N LYS A 127 -15.21 8.80 8.23
CA LYS A 127 -14.96 7.80 7.18
C LYS A 127 -13.63 8.11 6.48
N ASP A 128 -13.39 9.36 6.12
CA ASP A 128 -12.15 9.79 5.47
C ASP A 128 -10.94 9.57 6.39
N LYS A 129 -11.10 9.82 7.69
CA LYS A 129 -10.08 9.52 8.70
C LYS A 129 -9.78 8.02 8.78
N LEU A 130 -10.78 7.15 8.70
CA LEU A 130 -10.56 5.70 8.63
C LEU A 130 -9.80 5.30 7.36
N VAL A 131 -10.21 5.84 6.21
CA VAL A 131 -9.52 5.60 4.92
C VAL A 131 -8.04 5.98 5.05
N GLN A 132 -7.76 7.15 5.60
CA GLN A 132 -6.40 7.62 5.85
C GLN A 132 -5.64 6.67 6.77
N VAL A 133 -6.16 6.36 7.96
CA VAL A 133 -5.48 5.48 8.93
C VAL A 133 -5.17 4.12 8.34
N PHE A 134 -6.09 3.55 7.56
CA PHE A 134 -5.90 2.23 6.95
C PHE A 134 -4.88 2.29 5.81
N GLY A 135 -4.94 3.34 4.99
CA GLY A 135 -3.97 3.59 3.93
C GLY A 135 -2.56 3.78 4.48
N GLU A 136 -2.44 4.52 5.57
CA GLU A 136 -1.16 4.77 6.22
C GLU A 136 -0.60 3.51 6.87
N ALA A 137 -1.43 2.74 7.58
CA ALA A 137 -1.00 1.53 8.26
C ALA A 137 -0.54 0.41 7.33
N TYR A 138 -1.09 0.31 6.11
CA TYR A 138 -0.82 -0.81 5.21
C TYR A 138 0.01 -0.44 3.97
N PHE A 139 0.09 0.84 3.60
CA PHE A 139 0.81 1.28 2.41
C PHE A 139 1.85 2.35 2.73
N LYS A 140 1.44 3.53 3.22
CA LYS A 140 2.35 4.67 3.38
C LYS A 140 3.46 4.40 4.39
N CYS A 141 3.12 4.13 5.65
CA CYS A 141 4.12 3.94 6.71
C CYS A 141 5.05 2.75 6.44
N PRO A 142 4.54 1.60 5.98
CA PRO A 142 5.42 0.52 5.58
C PRO A 142 6.43 0.93 4.47
N MET A 143 6.02 1.75 3.48
CA MET A 143 6.95 2.26 2.45
C MET A 143 8.00 3.23 3.03
N VAL A 144 7.62 4.06 4.01
CA VAL A 144 8.55 4.91 4.77
C VAL A 144 9.65 4.04 5.38
N TYR A 145 9.26 3.02 6.16
CA TYR A 145 10.23 2.20 6.89
C TYR A 145 11.13 1.40 5.95
N LEU A 146 10.61 0.96 4.80
CA LEU A 146 11.42 0.34 3.76
C LEU A 146 12.44 1.34 3.18
N GLY A 147 12.02 2.57 2.92
CA GLY A 147 12.91 3.64 2.44
C GLY A 147 14.00 3.97 3.46
N GLU A 148 13.65 4.08 4.74
CA GLU A 148 14.60 4.32 5.83
C GLU A 148 15.61 3.16 5.93
N TYR A 149 15.13 1.92 5.98
CA TYR A 149 15.97 0.72 6.02
C TYR A 149 16.95 0.67 4.83
N ARG A 150 16.50 1.04 3.64
CA ARG A 150 17.36 1.07 2.44
C ARG A 150 18.35 2.22 2.44
N ASN A 151 18.07 3.33 3.13
CA ASN A 151 19.00 4.44 3.28
C ASN A 151 20.03 4.27 4.39
N ASP A 152 19.78 3.42 5.40
CA ASP A 152 20.66 3.27 6.57
C ASP A 152 22.11 2.80 6.27
N TYR A 153 22.34 2.08 5.18
CA TYR A 153 23.69 1.75 4.71
C TYR A 153 24.35 3.03 4.09
N LYS A 154 25.66 3.22 3.91
CA LYS A 154 26.20 4.47 3.26
C LYS A 154 26.93 4.20 1.95
N LEU A 155 27.47 3.00 1.85
CA LEU A 155 28.04 2.37 0.69
C LEU A 155 27.51 0.94 0.73
N ASP A 156 27.48 0.25 -0.40
CA ASP A 156 27.36 -1.19 -0.31
C ASP A 156 28.68 -1.82 0.21
N LEU A 157 28.67 -3.11 0.54
CA LEU A 157 29.86 -3.85 0.99
C LEU A 157 31.06 -3.80 0.01
N GLU A 158 30.84 -3.38 -1.24
CA GLU A 158 31.85 -3.24 -2.29
C GLU A 158 32.29 -1.77 -2.50
N GLY A 159 31.80 -0.83 -1.69
CA GLY A 159 32.13 0.59 -1.79
C GLY A 159 31.40 1.34 -2.91
N ARG A 160 30.34 0.76 -3.50
CA ARG A 160 29.56 1.40 -4.57
C ARG A 160 28.50 2.36 -4.02
N PRO A 161 28.08 3.36 -4.83
CA PRO A 161 26.95 4.22 -4.50
C PRO A 161 25.69 3.40 -4.29
N LYS A 162 24.92 3.81 -3.29
CA LYS A 162 23.70 3.11 -2.90
C LYS A 162 22.59 3.25 -3.96
N PRO A 163 21.68 2.27 -4.00
CA PRO A 163 20.50 2.36 -4.81
C PRO A 163 19.55 3.41 -4.24
N LYS A 164 19.04 4.26 -5.11
CA LYS A 164 18.15 5.35 -4.78
C LYS A 164 16.76 4.83 -4.46
N PHE A 165 16.06 5.51 -3.56
CA PHE A 165 14.67 5.20 -3.24
C PHE A 165 13.79 6.39 -3.62
N TYR A 166 12.73 6.13 -4.36
CA TYR A 166 11.79 7.16 -4.82
C TYR A 166 10.39 6.75 -4.43
N ILE A 167 9.60 7.69 -3.92
CA ILE A 167 8.23 7.45 -3.47
C ILE A 167 7.28 8.39 -4.18
N LEU A 168 6.24 7.83 -4.78
CA LEU A 168 5.17 8.59 -5.43
C LEU A 168 3.79 8.16 -4.92
N GLU A 169 3.07 9.08 -4.30
CA GLU A 169 1.63 8.99 -4.08
C GLU A 169 0.89 9.39 -5.36
N LYS A 170 -0.06 8.56 -5.80
CA LYS A 170 -0.84 8.80 -7.01
C LYS A 170 -2.30 9.07 -6.67
N LYS A 171 -2.79 10.26 -7.01
CA LYS A 171 -4.23 10.54 -7.12
C LYS A 171 -4.66 10.16 -8.52
N VAL A 172 -5.47 9.12 -8.67
CA VAL A 172 -5.85 8.58 -9.98
C VAL A 172 -7.36 8.53 -10.13
N ASN A 173 -7.84 9.09 -11.24
CA ASN A 173 -9.22 8.98 -11.66
C ASN A 173 -9.23 8.40 -13.08
N PRO A 174 -9.36 7.08 -13.26
CA PRO A 174 -9.36 6.46 -14.57
C PRO A 174 -10.66 6.79 -15.35
N PRO A 175 -10.68 6.62 -16.68
CA PRO A 175 -11.87 6.90 -17.50
C PRO A 175 -13.04 5.99 -17.14
N TYR A 176 -12.76 4.78 -16.63
CA TYR A 176 -13.73 3.90 -16.03
C TYR A 176 -13.30 3.54 -14.61
N ASN A 177 -14.13 3.87 -13.63
CA ASN A 177 -13.95 3.52 -12.22
C ASN A 177 -15.18 2.73 -11.73
N PRO A 178 -15.06 1.43 -11.41
CA PRO A 178 -16.18 0.65 -10.89
C PRO A 178 -16.46 0.92 -9.41
N PHE A 179 -15.58 1.64 -8.71
CA PHE A 179 -15.71 1.95 -7.29
C PHE A 179 -16.56 3.20 -7.06
N ALA A 180 -17.23 3.26 -5.90
CA ALA A 180 -17.98 4.43 -5.49
C ALA A 180 -17.08 5.69 -5.37
N SER A 181 -17.65 6.86 -5.63
CA SER A 181 -16.92 8.13 -5.68
C SER A 181 -16.17 8.45 -4.38
N TRP A 182 -16.74 8.10 -3.22
CA TRP A 182 -16.09 8.32 -1.92
C TRP A 182 -14.82 7.50 -1.72
N MET A 183 -14.62 6.42 -2.48
CA MET A 183 -13.41 5.60 -2.37
C MET A 183 -12.18 6.26 -2.99
N GLY A 184 -12.36 7.33 -3.76
CA GLY A 184 -11.28 8.11 -4.36
C GLY A 184 -10.37 7.28 -5.26
N SER A 185 -9.06 7.47 -5.06
CA SER A 185 -7.99 6.80 -5.82
C SER A 185 -7.68 5.44 -5.21
N VAL A 186 -8.41 4.41 -5.64
CA VAL A 186 -8.20 3.03 -5.20
C VAL A 186 -6.97 2.43 -5.88
N GLY A 187 -6.21 1.55 -5.21
CA GLY A 187 -5.00 0.92 -5.76
C GLY A 187 -5.19 0.30 -7.15
N PHE A 188 -6.34 -0.36 -7.39
CA PHE A 188 -6.68 -0.95 -8.69
C PHE A 188 -6.79 0.07 -9.84
N ASN A 189 -7.11 1.34 -9.55
CA ASN A 189 -7.22 2.38 -10.56
C ASN A 189 -5.87 2.70 -11.21
N THR A 190 -4.75 2.39 -10.55
CA THR A 190 -3.40 2.64 -11.11
C THR A 190 -3.08 1.77 -12.31
N ALA A 191 -3.72 0.60 -12.47
CA ALA A 191 -3.44 -0.30 -13.59
C ALA A 191 -3.74 0.37 -14.94
N GLN A 192 -4.88 1.07 -15.05
CA GLN A 192 -5.27 1.82 -16.25
C GLN A 192 -4.33 3.01 -16.53
N ILE A 193 -3.64 3.51 -15.51
CA ILE A 193 -2.70 4.63 -15.64
C ILE A 193 -1.26 4.17 -15.95
N ASN A 194 -0.84 3.04 -15.39
CA ASN A 194 0.46 2.43 -15.65
C ASN A 194 0.49 1.74 -17.02
N PHE A 195 -0.64 1.15 -17.42
CA PHE A 195 -0.79 0.40 -18.66
C PHE A 195 -2.06 0.86 -19.40
N PRO A 196 -2.06 2.09 -19.96
CA PRO A 196 -3.22 2.59 -20.66
C PRO A 196 -3.50 1.77 -21.92
N HIS A 197 -4.79 1.67 -22.27
CA HIS A 197 -5.21 1.07 -23.52
C HIS A 197 -4.64 1.86 -24.71
N PRO A 198 -4.07 1.20 -25.74
CA PRO A 198 -3.41 1.86 -26.86
C PRO A 198 -4.32 2.83 -27.61
N ASP A 199 -5.62 2.52 -27.70
CA ASP A 199 -6.61 3.36 -28.39
C ASP A 199 -7.08 4.57 -27.58
N GLY A 200 -6.54 4.79 -26.37
CA GLY A 200 -6.95 5.91 -25.52
C GLY A 200 -8.43 5.84 -25.08
N GLN A 201 -8.99 4.64 -25.02
CA GLN A 201 -10.35 4.39 -24.56
C GLN A 201 -10.48 2.97 -24.00
N ILE A 202 -11.47 2.76 -23.16
CA ILE A 202 -11.80 1.47 -22.56
C ILE A 202 -13.27 1.19 -22.80
N THR A 203 -13.60 -0.03 -23.23
CA THR A 203 -14.99 -0.46 -23.43
C THR A 203 -15.38 -1.45 -22.36
N VAL A 204 -16.43 -1.13 -21.60
CA VAL A 204 -17.02 -1.99 -20.57
C VAL A 204 -18.52 -2.08 -20.80
N ASN A 205 -19.09 -3.28 -20.87
CA ASN A 205 -20.53 -3.50 -21.05
C ASN A 205 -21.13 -2.73 -22.25
N ASN A 206 -20.46 -2.76 -23.40
CA ASN A 206 -20.84 -2.00 -24.62
C ASN A 206 -20.83 -0.47 -24.48
N GLN A 207 -20.29 0.07 -23.39
CA GLN A 207 -20.07 1.50 -23.20
C GLN A 207 -18.59 1.84 -23.33
N THR A 208 -18.27 2.84 -24.15
CA THR A 208 -16.89 3.30 -24.37
C THR A 208 -16.61 4.53 -23.50
N TYR A 209 -15.54 4.46 -22.71
CA TYR A 209 -15.03 5.52 -21.86
C TYR A 209 -13.71 6.02 -22.42
N LYS A 210 -13.64 7.32 -22.74
CA LYS A 210 -12.44 7.96 -23.28
C LYS A 210 -11.69 8.70 -22.19
N TYR A 211 -10.36 8.76 -22.29
CA TYR A 211 -9.57 9.59 -21.39
C TYR A 211 -9.89 11.08 -21.64
N THR A 212 -10.12 11.82 -20.56
CA THR A 212 -10.15 13.28 -20.56
C THR A 212 -8.74 13.83 -20.82
N ASP A 213 -8.62 15.10 -21.17
CA ASP A 213 -7.30 15.70 -21.43
C ASP A 213 -6.42 15.73 -20.16
N GLU A 214 -7.02 15.96 -18.99
CA GLU A 214 -6.33 15.84 -17.69
C GLU A 214 -5.80 14.42 -17.47
N GLN A 215 -6.61 13.40 -17.75
CA GLN A 215 -6.18 12.01 -17.61
C GLN A 215 -5.07 11.66 -18.63
N LYS A 216 -5.14 12.17 -19.87
CA LYS A 216 -4.07 11.99 -20.86
C LYS A 216 -2.77 12.64 -20.40
N GLU A 217 -2.84 13.82 -19.78
CA GLU A 217 -1.66 14.48 -19.23
C GLU A 217 -1.07 13.69 -18.06
N GLN A 218 -1.92 13.22 -17.14
CA GLN A 218 -1.50 12.31 -16.07
C GLN A 218 -0.83 11.04 -16.62
N LEU A 219 -1.40 10.41 -17.65
CA LEU A 219 -0.81 9.26 -18.34
C LEU A 219 0.56 9.59 -18.91
N ARG A 220 0.69 10.72 -19.61
CA ARG A 220 1.93 11.17 -20.24
C ARG A 220 3.03 11.36 -19.19
N VAL A 221 2.71 12.00 -18.06
CA VAL A 221 3.66 12.21 -16.96
C VAL A 221 4.04 10.89 -16.30
N ASN A 222 3.07 10.01 -16.01
CA ASN A 222 3.34 8.69 -15.42
C ASN A 222 4.22 7.82 -16.34
N GLN A 223 3.94 7.79 -17.64
CA GLN A 223 4.75 7.07 -18.62
C GLN A 223 6.16 7.65 -18.72
N LYS A 224 6.32 8.97 -18.66
CA LYS A 224 7.64 9.61 -18.64
C LYS A 224 8.44 9.15 -17.41
N LEU A 225 7.84 9.17 -16.22
CA LEU A 225 8.47 8.68 -14.99
C LEU A 225 8.90 7.21 -15.11
N LEU A 226 7.99 6.33 -15.55
CA LEU A 226 8.28 4.91 -15.71
C LEU A 226 9.40 4.66 -16.73
N ARG A 227 9.40 5.38 -17.86
CA ARG A 227 10.46 5.29 -18.87
C ARG A 227 11.80 5.75 -18.32
N SER A 228 11.84 6.88 -17.62
CA SER A 228 13.08 7.37 -17.02
C SER A 228 13.60 6.40 -15.96
N TYR A 229 12.73 5.82 -15.13
CA TYR A 229 13.11 4.78 -14.17
C TYR A 229 13.70 3.54 -14.85
N MET A 230 13.03 3.02 -15.88
CA MET A 230 13.51 1.83 -16.63
C MET A 230 14.83 2.08 -17.36
N LYS A 231 15.10 3.32 -17.77
CA LYS A 231 16.35 3.73 -18.41
C LYS A 231 17.44 4.13 -17.42
N LEU A 232 17.18 4.04 -16.11
CA LEU A 232 18.09 4.48 -15.05
C LEU A 232 18.47 5.96 -15.18
N GLU A 233 17.55 6.77 -15.73
CA GLU A 233 17.69 8.22 -15.80
C GLU A 233 17.32 8.84 -14.45
N LYS A 234 17.85 10.04 -14.17
CA LYS A 234 17.43 10.83 -13.00
C LYS A 234 15.93 11.10 -13.08
N LEU A 235 15.19 10.67 -12.06
CA LEU A 235 13.77 10.96 -11.99
C LEU A 235 13.53 12.44 -11.66
N PRO A 236 12.48 13.06 -12.23
CA PRO A 236 12.04 14.42 -11.90
C PRO A 236 11.24 14.46 -10.58
N ILE A 237 11.64 13.65 -9.60
CA ILE A 237 11.10 13.61 -8.24
C ILE A 237 12.27 13.45 -7.25
N PRO A 238 12.16 13.97 -6.02
CA PRO A 238 13.24 13.88 -5.04
C PRO A 238 13.49 12.44 -4.65
N GLU A 239 14.76 12.15 -4.40
CA GLU A 239 15.18 10.91 -3.76
C GLU A 239 14.78 10.97 -2.28
N PHE A 240 14.23 9.88 -1.78
CA PHE A 240 13.95 9.70 -0.37
C PHE A 240 15.27 9.44 0.36
N THR A 241 15.57 10.27 1.37
CA THR A 241 16.75 10.13 2.25
C THR A 241 16.33 10.14 3.73
N LEU A 242 17.23 9.79 4.64
CA LEU A 242 16.93 9.86 6.08
C LEU A 242 16.89 11.31 6.57
N GLU A 243 17.76 12.16 6.02
CA GLU A 243 17.87 13.58 6.35
C GLU A 243 16.68 14.36 5.77
N GLU A 244 16.26 14.01 4.55
CA GLU A 244 15.13 14.59 3.84
C GLU A 244 14.20 13.46 3.34
N PRO A 245 13.28 12.95 4.19
CA PRO A 245 12.34 11.88 3.83
C PRO A 245 11.22 12.42 2.93
N ALA A 246 11.59 12.85 1.72
CA ALA A 246 10.71 13.45 0.75
C ALA A 246 9.94 12.40 -0.06
N TYR A 247 8.73 12.76 -0.47
CA TYR A 247 7.97 12.02 -1.47
C TYR A 247 7.25 12.98 -2.40
N SER A 248 6.79 12.46 -3.53
CA SER A 248 6.01 13.25 -4.47
C SER A 248 4.55 12.82 -4.49
N VAL A 249 3.68 13.78 -4.81
CA VAL A 249 2.26 13.52 -5.09
C VAL A 249 1.99 13.86 -6.55
N MET A 250 1.51 12.88 -7.31
CA MET A 250 0.94 13.09 -8.64
C MET A 250 -0.54 13.40 -8.51
N HIS A 251 -0.94 14.59 -8.95
CA HIS A 251 -2.32 15.06 -8.95
C HIS A 251 -3.07 14.63 -10.21
N LEU A 252 -4.38 14.85 -10.21
CA LEU A 252 -5.28 14.48 -11.32
C LEU A 252 -4.96 15.22 -12.62
N ASP A 253 -4.43 16.45 -12.53
CA ASP A 253 -4.01 17.26 -13.67
C ASP A 253 -2.61 16.90 -14.20
N GLY A 254 -2.01 15.83 -13.69
CA GLY A 254 -0.67 15.38 -14.06
C GLY A 254 0.47 16.18 -13.44
N LYS A 255 0.18 17.22 -12.65
CA LYS A 255 1.24 17.93 -11.90
C LYS A 255 1.79 17.04 -10.81
N ILE A 256 3.09 17.19 -10.57
CA ILE A 256 3.79 16.56 -9.46
C ILE A 256 4.15 17.66 -8.46
N SER A 257 3.66 17.54 -7.23
CA SER A 257 4.16 18.35 -6.12
C SER A 257 5.17 17.53 -5.31
N GLU A 258 6.21 18.22 -4.83
CA GLU A 258 7.11 17.67 -3.81
C GLU A 258 6.50 17.96 -2.43
N GLU A 259 6.33 16.92 -1.64
CA GLU A 259 5.96 17.03 -0.23
C GLU A 259 7.24 16.76 0.58
N LYS A 260 7.89 17.83 1.04
CA LYS A 260 9.17 17.77 1.78
C LYS A 260 9.00 17.58 3.29
N THR A 261 7.78 17.62 3.80
CA THR A 261 7.49 17.58 5.24
C THR A 261 6.24 16.74 5.48
N ASN A 262 6.27 15.85 6.49
CA ASN A 262 5.20 14.91 6.91
C ASN A 262 5.12 13.53 6.23
N PHE A 263 6.18 12.99 5.61
CA PHE A 263 6.17 11.55 5.30
C PHE A 263 6.23 10.68 6.57
N GLN A 264 6.93 11.16 7.60
CA GLN A 264 6.79 10.70 8.99
C GLN A 264 5.55 11.33 9.62
N SER A 265 4.37 10.94 9.14
CA SER A 265 3.13 11.33 9.81
C SER A 265 3.16 10.81 11.25
N ARG A 266 2.50 11.52 12.17
CA ARG A 266 2.31 11.05 13.56
C ARG A 266 1.85 9.58 13.61
N ASN A 267 1.04 9.16 12.63
CA ASN A 267 0.57 7.79 12.51
C ASN A 267 1.70 6.81 12.21
N CYS A 268 2.66 7.17 11.36
CA CYS A 268 3.85 6.35 11.13
C CYS A 268 4.72 6.26 12.39
N GLU A 269 4.81 7.30 13.22
CA GLU A 269 5.53 7.18 14.49
C GLU A 269 4.80 6.28 15.50
N ILE A 270 3.46 6.39 15.61
CA ILE A 270 2.64 5.50 16.45
C ILE A 270 2.79 4.02 16.02
N LEU A 271 2.85 3.79 14.70
CA LEU A 271 2.93 2.45 14.14
C LEU A 271 4.34 1.85 14.19
N ARG A 272 5.39 2.69 14.16
CA ARG A 272 6.80 2.29 14.01
C ARG A 272 7.23 1.15 14.95
N PRO A 273 6.91 1.14 16.25
CA PRO A 273 7.32 0.07 17.16
C PRO A 273 6.81 -1.33 16.79
N TYR A 274 5.75 -1.40 15.99
CA TYR A 274 5.12 -2.64 15.57
C TYR A 274 5.62 -3.14 14.21
N PHE A 275 6.45 -2.35 13.53
CA PHE A 275 7.08 -2.72 12.28
C PHE A 275 8.56 -3.03 12.51
N LYS A 276 8.95 -4.27 12.22
CA LYS A 276 10.27 -4.84 12.53
C LYS A 276 11.37 -4.43 11.53
N PHE A 277 11.43 -3.15 11.16
CA PHE A 277 12.53 -2.63 10.34
C PHE A 277 13.70 -2.10 11.19
N HIS A 278 13.48 -1.88 12.49
CA HIS A 278 14.49 -1.30 13.37
C HIS A 278 15.44 -2.34 14.00
N ARG A 279 16.70 -1.91 14.16
CA ARG A 279 17.83 -2.64 14.73
C ARG A 279 17.51 -3.12 16.15
N ASP A 280 17.13 -4.38 16.32
CA ASP A 280 17.39 -5.03 17.61
C ASP A 280 18.81 -5.61 17.60
N THR A 281 19.68 -4.84 18.25
CA THR A 281 20.99 -5.24 18.76
C THR A 281 20.88 -6.24 19.91
N TYR A 282 19.68 -6.68 20.33
CA TYR A 282 19.52 -7.64 21.42
C TYR A 282 18.37 -8.61 21.15
N GLY A 283 18.71 -9.80 20.66
CA GLY A 283 18.43 -11.09 21.30
C GLY A 283 17.03 -11.51 21.74
N THR A 284 15.96 -10.74 21.58
CA THR A 284 14.61 -11.17 21.97
C THR A 284 13.79 -11.67 20.77
N PRO A 285 13.38 -12.95 20.75
CA PRO A 285 12.44 -13.44 19.76
C PRO A 285 11.04 -12.94 20.12
N PHE A 286 10.57 -11.86 19.50
CA PHE A 286 9.18 -11.42 19.68
C PHE A 286 8.23 -12.03 18.64
N GLU A 287 7.11 -12.53 19.15
CA GLU A 287 6.07 -13.40 18.56
C GLU A 287 5.20 -12.79 17.45
N TYR A 288 5.45 -11.57 17.00
CA TYR A 288 4.63 -10.94 15.96
C TYR A 288 5.22 -11.20 14.57
N GLU A 289 4.59 -12.11 13.83
CA GLU A 289 4.86 -12.30 12.40
C GLU A 289 4.55 -10.99 11.65
N PRO A 290 5.51 -10.39 10.92
CA PRO A 290 5.21 -9.27 10.06
C PRO A 290 4.31 -9.76 8.93
N VAL A 291 3.04 -9.38 8.97
CA VAL A 291 2.08 -9.61 7.89
C VAL A 291 1.95 -8.33 7.08
N PHE A 292 3.04 -7.93 6.44
CA PHE A 292 3.02 -6.84 5.47
C PHE A 292 3.87 -7.29 4.29
N TRP A 293 3.21 -7.93 3.34
CA TRP A 293 3.76 -8.16 2.01
C TRP A 293 3.18 -7.07 1.11
N PHE A 294 4.08 -6.26 0.54
CA PHE A 294 3.69 -5.32 -0.50
C PHE A 294 3.51 -6.08 -1.81
N PHE A 295 2.42 -5.78 -2.51
CA PHE A 295 2.20 -6.14 -3.90
C PHE A 295 2.68 -5.01 -4.80
#